data_AF-A0AAW2J7Y2-F1
#
_entry.id   AF-A0AAW2J7Y2-F1
#
_cell.length_a   1.000
_cell.length_b   1.000
_cell.length_c   1.000
_cell.angle_alpha   90.00
_cell.angle_beta   90.00
_cell.angle_gamma   90.00
#
_symmetry.space_group_name_H-M   'P 1'
#
loop_
_entity.id
_entity.type
_entity.pdbx_description
1 polymer ?
#
loop_
_entity_poly.entity_id
_entity_poly.type
_entity_poly.pdbx_seq_one_letter_code
_entity_poly.pdbx_strand_id
1 'polypeptide(L)'
;MIFDVVRQAYNQDGAADDGTRSCSLDAGSRSYYYGGGPYDYVSGRIDRFHDILHAAEQPLWNGCTTSQLAVVPELVDIKANGQLSERICDQVSQWGDHIIPRDHSFPVDYYNTKKLIKHLGLPIEKIDTCKNGCMLYWKDDINLEYYKFYGEARYKPTKEPNPNRMKTSYSVLRYLPITPRLQRLYASQVTAEQIVRIGDMKANGTGLHVI
;
A
#
# COMPACT_ATOMS: atom_id res chain seq x y z
N MET A 1 -2.65 -1.03 -13.72
CA MET A 1 -3.41 0.18 -13.29
C MET A 1 -3.59 0.24 -11.77
N ILE A 2 -4.57 -0.42 -11.13
CA ILE A 2 -4.77 -0.28 -9.66
C ILE A 2 -3.53 -0.68 -8.84
N PHE A 3 -2.86 -1.78 -9.17
CA PHE A 3 -1.65 -2.22 -8.44
C PHE A 3 -0.45 -1.26 -8.64
N ASP A 4 -0.34 -0.61 -9.79
CA ASP A 4 0.74 0.35 -10.08
C ASP A 4 0.48 1.68 -9.37
N VAL A 5 -0.79 2.11 -9.31
CA VAL A 5 -1.24 3.27 -8.54
C VAL A 5 -1.02 3.04 -7.04
N VAL A 6 -1.37 1.86 -6.52
CA VAL A 6 -1.05 1.46 -5.14
C VAL A 6 0.47 1.49 -4.93
N ARG A 7 1.27 1.01 -5.88
CA ARG A 7 2.74 1.05 -5.76
C ARG A 7 3.27 2.49 -5.73
N GLN A 8 2.77 3.37 -6.58
CA GLN A 8 3.16 4.78 -6.67
C GLN A 8 2.75 5.59 -5.43
N ALA A 9 1.53 5.40 -4.91
CA ALA A 9 1.07 6.05 -3.68
C ALA A 9 2.00 5.77 -2.48
N TYR A 10 2.53 4.55 -2.39
CA TYR A 10 3.43 4.15 -1.31
C TYR A 10 4.90 4.51 -1.56
N ASN A 11 5.26 4.94 -2.78
CA ASN A 11 6.63 5.30 -3.13
C ASN A 11 6.99 6.76 -2.76
N GLN A 12 6.00 7.61 -2.48
CA GLN A 12 6.21 9.04 -2.25
C GLN A 12 6.58 9.44 -0.81
N ASP A 13 6.49 8.52 0.17
CA ASP A 13 6.91 8.78 1.58
C ASP A 13 8.43 9.01 1.77
N GLY A 14 9.22 8.96 0.69
CA GLY A 14 10.68 9.12 0.71
C GLY A 14 11.22 10.33 -0.03
N ALA A 15 10.37 11.19 -0.59
CA ALA A 15 10.82 12.45 -1.19
C ALA A 15 11.09 13.48 -0.08
N ALA A 16 12.24 14.16 -0.17
CA ALA A 16 12.63 15.18 0.78
C ALA A 16 11.58 16.30 0.85
N ASP A 17 11.05 16.51 2.05
CA ASP A 17 10.29 17.69 2.50
C ASP A 17 11.09 18.96 2.17
N ASP A 18 10.52 19.80 1.31
CA ASP A 18 10.93 21.18 1.07
C ASP A 18 10.47 22.04 2.24
N GLY A 19 11.33 22.07 3.27
CA GLY A 19 11.08 22.67 4.57
C GLY A 19 10.17 23.91 4.55
N THR A 20 8.92 23.71 4.95
CA THR A 20 8.05 24.78 5.45
C THR A 20 7.15 24.27 6.57
N ARG A 21 7.61 24.51 7.81
CA ARG A 21 6.87 24.73 9.07
C ARG A 21 5.69 23.80 9.43
N SER A 22 6.04 22.83 10.28
CA SER A 22 5.42 22.49 11.58
C SER A 22 3.91 22.74 11.79
N CYS A 23 3.15 21.65 11.80
CA CYS A 23 2.24 21.36 12.91
C CYS A 23 2.60 19.97 13.45
N SER A 24 3.14 19.95 14.67
CA SER A 24 3.22 18.74 15.47
C SER A 24 1.82 18.14 15.61
N LEU A 25 1.68 16.86 15.32
CA LEU A 25 0.97 15.84 16.12
C LEU A 25 1.04 14.50 15.37
N ASP A 26 1.68 13.54 16.02
CA ASP A 26 1.56 12.09 15.86
C ASP A 26 1.05 11.54 14.52
N ALA A 27 1.99 11.26 13.61
CA ALA A 27 1.86 10.10 12.73
C ALA A 27 3.03 9.18 13.01
N GLY A 28 2.98 8.57 14.19
CA GLY A 28 3.96 7.61 14.67
C GLY A 28 4.27 6.58 13.60
N SER A 29 5.56 6.40 13.34
CA SER A 29 6.09 5.14 12.87
C SER A 29 5.93 4.11 13.98
N ARG A 30 4.67 3.75 14.26
CA ARG A 30 4.37 2.43 14.77
C ARG A 30 4.80 1.53 13.63
N SER A 31 5.99 0.94 13.80
CA SER A 31 6.31 -0.29 13.09
C SER A 31 5.10 -1.19 13.24
N TYR A 32 4.32 -1.34 12.18
CA TYR A 32 3.32 -2.38 12.12
C TYR A 32 4.06 -3.68 11.82
N TYR A 33 4.89 -4.14 12.76
CA TYR A 33 4.91 -5.56 13.00
C TYR A 33 3.49 -5.88 13.45
N TYR A 34 2.74 -6.59 12.61
CA TYR A 34 1.64 -7.38 13.12
C TYR A 34 2.26 -8.35 14.13
N GLY A 35 2.21 -7.98 15.42
CA GLY A 35 2.35 -8.90 16.53
C GLY A 35 1.16 -9.84 16.46
N GLY A 36 1.28 -10.87 15.64
CA GLY A 36 0.37 -11.99 15.51
C GLY A 36 1.21 -13.14 14.97
N GLY A 37 1.33 -14.20 15.76
CA GLY A 37 2.00 -15.43 15.33
C GLY A 37 1.40 -15.99 14.03
N PRO A 38 2.01 -17.04 13.46
CA PRO A 38 1.83 -17.40 12.05
C PRO A 38 0.44 -17.93 11.64
N TYR A 39 -0.58 -17.88 12.50
CA TYR A 39 -1.82 -18.64 12.30
C TYR A 39 -3.14 -17.92 12.65
N ASP A 40 -3.16 -16.60 12.90
CA ASP A 40 -4.41 -15.87 13.17
C ASP A 40 -4.80 -14.89 12.03
N TYR A 41 -5.17 -15.45 10.88
CA TYR A 41 -5.87 -14.72 9.81
C TYR A 41 -7.37 -14.98 9.91
N VAL A 42 -8.03 -14.24 10.81
CA VAL A 42 -9.44 -14.41 11.17
C VAL A 42 -10.37 -13.91 10.05
N SER A 43 -11.41 -14.69 9.75
CA SER A 43 -12.52 -14.45 8.79
C SER A 43 -12.91 -12.97 8.63
N GLY A 44 -12.97 -12.22 9.74
CA GLY A 44 -13.38 -10.81 9.76
C GLY A 44 -12.50 -9.82 9.00
N ARG A 45 -11.31 -10.17 8.48
CA ARG A 45 -10.55 -9.28 7.57
C ARG A 45 -10.98 -9.40 6.11
N ILE A 46 -11.46 -10.57 5.69
CA ILE A 46 -11.97 -10.79 4.32
C ILE A 46 -13.31 -10.09 4.18
N ASP A 47 -14.20 -10.27 5.16
CA ASP A 47 -15.52 -9.63 5.20
C ASP A 47 -15.39 -8.10 5.12
N ARG A 48 -14.51 -7.51 5.95
CA ARG A 48 -14.22 -6.06 5.91
C ARG A 48 -13.68 -5.59 4.56
N PHE A 49 -12.85 -6.40 3.90
CA PHE A 49 -12.34 -6.04 2.58
C PHE A 49 -13.47 -6.03 1.55
N HIS A 50 -14.36 -7.04 1.57
CA HIS A 50 -15.53 -7.08 0.69
C HIS A 50 -16.49 -5.92 0.97
N ASP A 51 -16.70 -5.54 2.23
CA ASP A 51 -17.53 -4.39 2.60
C ASP A 51 -16.96 -3.09 2.00
N ILE A 52 -15.65 -2.86 2.15
CA ILE A 52 -14.98 -1.67 1.62
C ILE A 52 -14.98 -1.68 0.09
N LEU A 53 -14.77 -2.84 -0.53
CA LEU A 53 -14.82 -2.99 -1.98
C LEU A 53 -16.22 -2.66 -2.51
N HIS A 54 -17.25 -3.25 -1.90
CA HIS A 54 -18.64 -3.03 -2.28
C HIS A 54 -19.07 -1.57 -2.09
N ALA A 55 -18.61 -0.92 -1.01
CA ALA A 55 -18.85 0.50 -0.77
C ALA A 55 -18.14 1.38 -1.82
N ALA A 56 -16.91 1.05 -2.22
CA ALA A 56 -16.16 1.80 -3.21
C ALA A 56 -16.67 1.59 -4.66
N GLU A 57 -17.33 0.47 -4.93
CA GLU A 57 -18.00 0.19 -6.21
C GLU A 57 -19.31 0.96 -6.39
N GLN A 58 -19.91 1.46 -5.30
CA GLN A 58 -21.11 2.30 -5.39
C GLN A 58 -20.83 3.57 -6.21
N PRO A 59 -21.85 4.09 -6.91
CA PRO A 59 -21.72 5.34 -7.66
C PRO A 59 -21.32 6.48 -6.73
N LEU A 60 -20.58 7.44 -7.27
CA LEU A 60 -20.03 8.55 -6.49
C LEU A 60 -21.12 9.39 -5.81
N TRP A 61 -22.28 9.49 -6.44
CA TRP A 61 -23.54 10.02 -5.90
C TRP A 61 -24.71 9.38 -6.67
N ASN A 62 -25.94 9.59 -6.21
CA ASN A 62 -27.13 9.02 -6.87
C ASN A 62 -27.26 9.51 -8.33
N GLY A 63 -27.27 8.58 -9.28
CA GLY A 63 -27.37 8.87 -10.71
C GLY A 63 -26.02 9.11 -11.42
N CYS A 64 -24.89 8.99 -10.70
CA CYS A 64 -23.57 9.02 -11.31
C CYS A 64 -23.21 7.65 -11.92
N THR A 65 -22.59 7.66 -13.11
CA THR A 65 -22.09 6.43 -13.75
C THR A 65 -20.74 5.98 -13.17
N THR A 66 -19.95 6.92 -12.63
CA THR A 66 -18.63 6.63 -12.09
C THR A 66 -18.70 6.26 -10.62
N SER A 67 -17.90 5.28 -10.22
CA SER A 67 -17.76 4.85 -8.83
C SER A 67 -16.56 5.48 -8.15
N GLN A 68 -16.52 5.43 -6.82
CA GLN A 68 -15.37 5.89 -6.03
C GLN A 68 -14.09 5.13 -6.40
N LEU A 69 -14.21 3.83 -6.71
CA LEU A 69 -13.10 2.97 -7.11
C LEU A 69 -12.50 3.35 -8.47
N ALA A 70 -13.25 4.01 -9.36
CA ALA A 70 -12.72 4.52 -10.61
C ALA A 70 -11.94 5.83 -10.42
N VAL A 71 -12.50 6.76 -9.64
CA VAL A 71 -11.98 8.13 -9.51
C VAL A 71 -10.75 8.21 -8.60
N VAL A 72 -10.75 7.47 -7.48
CA VAL A 72 -9.66 7.50 -6.49
C VAL A 72 -8.29 7.11 -7.09
N PRO A 73 -8.17 6.02 -7.88
CA PRO A 73 -6.91 5.68 -8.52
C PRO A 73 -6.46 6.71 -9.55
N GLU A 74 -7.39 7.29 -10.32
CA GLU A 74 -7.07 8.34 -11.30
C GLU A 74 -6.50 9.58 -10.60
N LEU A 75 -7.07 10.01 -9.48
CA LEU A 75 -6.54 11.15 -8.71
C LEU A 75 -5.10 10.92 -8.25
N VAL A 76 -4.77 9.70 -7.82
CA VAL A 76 -3.41 9.34 -7.43
C VAL A 76 -2.47 9.27 -8.63
N ASP A 77 -2.93 8.74 -9.75
CA ASP A 77 -2.15 8.69 -10.99
C ASP A 77 -1.83 10.10 -11.51
N ILE A 78 -2.83 10.99 -11.53
CA ILE A 78 -2.67 12.42 -11.90
C ILE A 78 -1.65 13.09 -10.99
N LYS A 79 -1.74 12.87 -9.67
CA LYS A 79 -0.75 13.41 -8.74
C LYS A 79 0.66 12.88 -9.05
N ALA A 80 0.80 11.58 -9.24
CA ALA A 80 2.09 10.94 -9.45
C ALA A 80 2.75 11.37 -10.77
N ASN A 81 1.98 11.35 -11.86
CA ASN A 81 2.46 11.71 -13.20
C ASN A 81 2.66 13.22 -13.34
N GLY A 82 1.80 14.02 -12.72
CA GLY A 82 1.90 15.48 -12.69
C GLY A 82 2.87 16.03 -11.64
N GLN A 83 3.49 15.18 -10.82
CA GLN A 83 4.34 15.57 -9.69
C GLN A 83 3.69 16.62 -8.77
N LEU A 84 2.37 16.51 -8.59
CA LEU A 84 1.61 17.48 -7.80
C LEU A 84 1.89 17.26 -6.31
N SER A 85 1.92 18.36 -5.55
CA SER A 85 1.99 18.31 -4.10
C SER A 85 0.64 17.85 -3.52
N GLU A 86 0.66 17.32 -2.30
CA GLU A 86 -0.58 16.90 -1.61
C GLU A 86 -1.53 18.07 -1.42
N ARG A 87 -0.99 19.25 -1.11
CA ARG A 87 -1.75 20.50 -0.99
C ARG A 87 -2.56 20.81 -2.25
N ILE A 88 -1.99 20.61 -3.44
CA ILE A 88 -2.71 20.85 -4.70
C ILE A 88 -3.85 19.85 -4.85
N CYS A 89 -3.63 18.58 -4.51
CA CYS A 89 -4.69 17.56 -4.54
C CYS A 89 -5.82 17.86 -3.53
N ASP A 90 -5.50 18.39 -2.35
CA ASP A 90 -6.50 18.82 -1.37
C ASP A 90 -7.33 20.00 -1.91
N GLN A 91 -6.69 20.97 -2.56
CA GLN A 91 -7.38 22.09 -3.20
C GLN A 91 -8.30 21.63 -4.34
N VAL A 92 -7.88 20.66 -5.15
CA VAL A 92 -8.72 20.06 -6.19
C VAL A 92 -9.92 19.35 -5.56
N SER A 93 -9.72 18.68 -4.43
CA SER A 93 -10.80 17.96 -3.74
C SER A 93 -11.83 18.92 -3.15
N GLN A 94 -11.38 20.01 -2.52
CA GLN A 94 -12.24 21.09 -2.03
C GLN A 94 -12.98 21.80 -3.15
N TRP A 95 -12.33 22.02 -4.30
CA TRP A 95 -12.98 22.57 -5.48
C TRP A 95 -14.08 21.64 -6.01
N GLY A 96 -13.83 20.32 -6.03
CA GLY A 96 -14.82 19.31 -6.40
C GLY A 96 -16.05 19.31 -5.49
N ASP A 97 -15.86 19.46 -4.18
CA ASP A 97 -16.94 19.53 -3.18
C ASP A 97 -17.95 20.68 -3.46
N HIS A 98 -17.52 21.76 -4.11
CA HIS A 98 -18.39 22.86 -4.51
C HIS A 98 -19.23 22.60 -5.77
N ILE A 99 -18.85 21.63 -6.60
CA ILE A 99 -19.48 21.36 -7.90
C ILE A 99 -20.34 20.09 -7.85
N ILE A 100 -19.92 19.12 -7.04
CA ILE A 100 -20.59 17.83 -6.89
C ILE A 100 -21.79 17.96 -5.93
N PRO A 101 -22.88 17.20 -6.11
CA PRO A 101 -24.01 17.20 -5.17
C PRO A 101 -23.59 16.85 -3.74
N ARG A 102 -24.25 17.42 -2.74
CA ARG A 102 -23.90 17.27 -1.31
C ARG A 102 -23.80 15.81 -0.84
N ASP A 103 -24.59 14.92 -1.40
CA ASP A 103 -24.61 13.49 -1.05
C ASP A 103 -23.64 12.70 -1.92
N HIS A 104 -22.34 13.01 -1.83
CA HIS A 104 -21.29 12.33 -2.59
C HIS A 104 -20.29 11.55 -1.72
N SER A 105 -19.68 10.53 -2.32
CA SER A 105 -18.60 9.72 -1.74
C SER A 105 -17.21 10.11 -2.26
N PHE A 106 -17.06 11.25 -2.91
CA PHE A 106 -15.75 11.75 -3.34
C PHE A 106 -14.83 12.04 -2.13
N PRO A 107 -13.52 11.72 -2.18
CA PRO A 107 -12.62 11.99 -1.07
C PRO A 107 -12.48 13.48 -0.77
N VAL A 108 -12.55 13.84 0.52
CA VAL A 108 -12.46 15.24 0.97
C VAL A 108 -11.04 15.81 0.83
N ASP A 109 -10.03 14.95 0.92
CA ASP A 109 -8.62 15.32 0.82
C ASP A 109 -7.78 14.14 0.30
N TYR A 110 -6.50 14.41 0.03
CA TYR A 110 -5.56 13.42 -0.44
C TYR A 110 -5.23 12.37 0.64
N TYR A 111 -5.34 12.71 1.92
CA TYR A 111 -5.17 11.76 3.01
C TYR A 111 -6.24 10.65 2.99
N ASN A 112 -7.51 11.02 2.87
CA ASN A 112 -8.63 10.08 2.75
C ASN A 112 -8.53 9.27 1.46
N THR A 113 -8.05 9.87 0.38
CA THR A 113 -7.73 9.16 -0.87
C THR A 113 -6.69 8.05 -0.63
N LYS A 114 -5.56 8.36 0.01
CA LYS A 114 -4.54 7.35 0.39
C LYS A 114 -5.12 6.28 1.31
N LYS A 115 -5.98 6.66 2.25
CA LYS A 115 -6.61 5.75 3.21
C LYS A 115 -7.50 4.73 2.49
N LEU A 116 -8.32 5.16 1.54
CA LEU A 116 -9.14 4.27 0.70
C LEU A 116 -8.28 3.28 -0.07
N ILE A 117 -7.23 3.77 -0.74
CA ILE A 117 -6.28 2.91 -1.48
C ILE A 117 -5.56 1.94 -0.55
N LYS A 118 -5.23 2.36 0.68
CA LYS A 118 -4.61 1.50 1.68
C LYS A 118 -5.54 0.39 2.15
N HIS A 119 -6.84 0.66 2.30
CA HIS A 119 -7.82 -0.35 2.67
C HIS A 119 -8.12 -1.33 1.53
N LEU A 120 -8.13 -0.84 0.28
CA LEU A 120 -8.32 -1.68 -0.92
C LEU A 120 -7.05 -2.42 -1.33
N GLY A 121 -5.89 -1.88 -0.96
CA GLY A 121 -4.57 -2.40 -1.24
C GLY A 121 -4.21 -3.59 -0.36
N LEU A 122 -3.40 -4.50 -0.91
CA LEU A 122 -2.79 -5.56 -0.12
C LEU A 122 -1.63 -4.97 0.70
N PRO A 123 -1.39 -5.47 1.93
CA PRO A 123 -0.32 -4.95 2.78
C PRO A 123 1.03 -5.01 2.05
N ILE A 124 1.84 -3.98 2.28
CA ILE A 124 3.24 -3.93 1.84
C ILE A 124 4.09 -3.82 3.11
N GLU A 125 5.04 -4.72 3.26
CA GLU A 125 5.97 -4.74 4.38
C GLU A 125 7.29 -4.12 3.93
N LYS A 126 7.76 -3.12 4.68
CA LYS A 126 9.06 -2.49 4.44
C LYS A 126 10.09 -3.24 5.28
N ILE A 127 11.06 -3.87 4.64
CA ILE A 127 12.15 -4.62 5.26
C ILE A 127 13.44 -3.85 5.03
N ASP A 128 14.11 -3.43 6.09
CA ASP A 128 15.41 -2.80 5.95
C ASP A 128 16.42 -3.79 5.39
N THR A 129 17.31 -3.31 4.54
CA THR A 129 18.41 -4.09 3.98
C THR A 129 19.73 -3.34 4.15
N CYS A 130 20.84 -4.07 4.15
CA CYS A 130 22.15 -3.43 4.10
C CYS A 130 22.33 -2.68 2.77
N LYS A 131 23.32 -1.77 2.71
CA LYS A 131 23.56 -0.91 1.56
C LYS A 131 23.65 -1.66 0.22
N ASN A 132 24.26 -2.85 0.23
CA ASN A 132 24.45 -3.69 -0.95
C ASN A 132 23.36 -4.76 -1.14
N GLY A 133 22.33 -4.80 -0.27
CA GLY A 133 21.26 -5.79 -0.33
C GLY A 133 21.65 -7.22 0.07
N CYS A 134 22.85 -7.43 0.61
CA CYS A 134 23.37 -8.74 1.00
C CYS A 134 22.68 -9.36 2.23
N MET A 135 21.98 -8.57 3.05
CA MET A 135 21.25 -9.04 4.23
C MET A 135 19.98 -8.23 4.44
N LEU A 136 18.95 -8.94 4.93
CA LEU A 136 17.67 -8.40 5.34
C LEU A 136 17.62 -8.32 6.87
N TYR A 137 17.17 -7.19 7.41
CA TYR A 137 16.92 -7.02 8.84
C TYR A 137 15.50 -7.51 9.15
N TRP A 138 15.34 -8.82 9.29
CA TRP A 138 14.05 -9.51 9.39
C TRP A 138 14.04 -10.56 10.49
N LYS A 139 12.90 -10.74 11.17
CA LYS A 139 12.70 -11.67 12.31
C LYS A 139 13.75 -11.48 13.40
N ASP A 140 14.67 -12.42 13.57
CA ASP A 140 15.67 -12.43 14.65
C ASP A 140 16.70 -11.30 14.47
N ASP A 141 16.86 -10.81 13.23
CA ASP A 141 17.88 -9.83 12.86
C ASP A 141 17.40 -8.39 12.92
N ILE A 142 16.17 -8.19 13.39
CA ILE A 142 15.45 -6.92 13.34
C ILE A 142 16.02 -5.84 14.24
N ASN A 143 16.69 -6.24 15.32
CA ASN A 143 17.30 -5.36 16.31
C ASN A 143 18.78 -5.09 16.00
N LEU A 144 19.33 -5.67 14.94
CA LEU A 144 20.70 -5.41 14.53
C LEU A 144 20.82 -4.00 13.96
N GLU A 145 21.76 -3.24 14.50
CA GLU A 145 22.15 -1.94 13.98
C GLU A 145 23.33 -2.03 12.99
N TYR A 146 23.99 -3.19 12.95
CA TYR A 146 25.16 -3.46 12.13
C TYR A 146 25.01 -4.78 11.38
N TYR A 147 25.63 -4.82 10.21
CA TYR A 147 25.67 -5.98 9.34
C TYR A 147 26.53 -7.10 9.95
N LYS A 148 26.00 -8.33 10.00
CA LYS A 148 26.60 -9.47 10.72
C LYS A 148 28.03 -9.83 10.29
N PHE A 149 28.36 -9.67 9.01
CA PHE A 149 29.62 -10.21 8.46
C PHE A 149 30.73 -9.16 8.30
N TYR A 150 30.37 -7.91 8.02
CA TYR A 150 31.32 -6.83 7.70
C TYR A 150 31.15 -5.55 8.55
N GLY A 151 30.28 -5.55 9.56
CA GLY A 151 30.16 -4.44 10.51
C GLY A 151 29.63 -3.11 9.94
N GLU A 152 29.10 -3.12 8.71
CA GLU A 152 28.51 -1.93 8.11
C GLU A 152 27.26 -1.46 8.86
N ALA A 153 27.09 -0.15 9.02
CA ALA A 153 25.92 0.42 9.69
C ALA A 153 24.63 0.22 8.87
N ARG A 154 23.53 -0.11 9.54
CA ARG A 154 22.19 -0.20 8.95
C ARG A 154 21.64 1.16 8.51
N TYR A 155 21.93 2.20 9.27
CA TYR A 155 21.33 3.52 9.13
C TYR A 155 22.29 4.54 8.54
N LYS A 156 21.74 5.47 7.75
CA LYS A 156 22.46 6.62 7.23
C LYS A 156 22.85 7.57 8.38
N PRO A 157 24.04 8.19 8.33
CA PRO A 157 24.42 9.20 9.32
C PRO A 157 23.47 10.39 9.24
N THR A 158 22.93 10.78 10.39
CA THR A 158 22.06 11.97 10.49
C THR A 158 22.92 13.17 10.84
N LYS A 159 22.74 14.29 10.13
CA LYS A 159 23.55 15.52 10.32
C LYS A 159 23.36 16.13 11.72
N GLU A 160 22.18 15.97 12.31
CA GLU A 160 21.86 16.42 13.66
C GLU A 160 21.26 15.25 14.46
N PRO A 161 21.85 14.89 15.61
CA PRO A 161 21.28 13.87 16.49
C PRO A 161 20.03 14.42 17.17
N ASN A 162 18.89 14.28 16.52
CA ASN A 162 17.60 14.52 17.13
C ASN A 162 17.03 13.18 17.62
N PRO A 163 16.83 12.97 18.93
CA PRO A 163 16.31 11.72 19.47
C PRO A 163 14.88 11.40 18.99
N ASN A 164 14.12 12.40 18.55
CA ASN A 164 12.78 12.21 17.99
C ASN A 164 12.79 11.91 16.49
N ARG A 165 13.95 12.03 15.82
CA ARG A 165 14.06 11.72 14.39
C ARG A 165 14.32 10.24 14.20
N MET A 166 13.42 9.58 13.47
CA MET A 166 13.58 8.17 13.15
C MET A 166 14.82 7.94 12.28
N LYS A 167 15.58 6.89 12.60
CA LYS A 167 16.77 6.51 11.83
C LYS A 167 16.35 6.04 10.43
N THR A 168 16.99 6.55 9.38
CA THR A 168 16.73 6.13 7.99
C THR A 168 17.72 5.03 7.59
N SER A 169 17.23 3.87 7.16
CA SER A 169 18.09 2.79 6.65
C SER A 169 18.74 3.16 5.32
N TYR A 170 19.85 2.48 4.98
CA TYR A 170 20.51 2.68 3.68
C TYR A 170 19.63 2.26 2.51
N SER A 171 18.97 1.12 2.64
CA SER A 171 18.12 0.51 1.62
C SER A 171 16.93 -0.18 2.28
N VAL A 172 15.80 -0.21 1.56
CA VAL A 172 14.53 -0.80 2.02
C VAL A 172 13.98 -1.69 0.91
N LEU A 173 13.82 -2.97 1.20
CA LEU A 173 13.08 -3.92 0.39
C LEU A 173 11.58 -3.81 0.70
N ARG A 174 10.75 -3.75 -0.34
CA ARG A 174 9.29 -3.78 -0.21
C ARG A 174 8.80 -5.19 -0.46
N TYR A 175 8.43 -5.89 0.59
CA TYR A 175 7.88 -7.24 0.54
C TYR A 175 6.35 -7.20 0.40
N LEU A 176 5.85 -8.05 -0.48
CA LEU A 176 4.42 -8.24 -0.75
C LEU A 176 4.02 -9.57 -0.13
N PRO A 177 3.37 -9.59 1.05
CA PRO A 177 3.08 -10.83 1.77
C PRO A 177 2.24 -11.78 0.92
N ILE A 178 2.72 -13.00 0.75
CA ILE A 178 2.12 -13.97 -0.17
C ILE A 178 0.77 -14.46 0.37
N THR A 179 0.69 -14.75 1.67
CA THR A 179 -0.52 -15.31 2.31
C THR A 179 -1.80 -14.50 2.05
N PRO A 180 -1.90 -13.19 2.36
CA PRO A 180 -3.12 -12.41 2.11
C PRO A 180 -3.43 -12.27 0.62
N ARG A 181 -2.40 -12.32 -0.24
CA ARG A 181 -2.56 -12.27 -1.69
C ARG A 181 -3.19 -13.54 -2.24
N LEU A 182 -2.70 -14.70 -1.79
CA LEU A 182 -3.28 -15.99 -2.13
C LEU A 182 -4.71 -16.11 -1.61
N GLN A 183 -4.98 -15.71 -0.36
CA GLN A 183 -6.34 -15.73 0.17
C GLN A 183 -7.30 -14.90 -0.67
N ARG A 184 -6.91 -13.68 -1.06
CA ARG A 184 -7.71 -12.84 -1.96
C ARG A 184 -7.86 -13.46 -3.35
N LEU A 185 -6.82 -14.10 -3.87
CA LEU A 185 -6.86 -14.81 -5.15
C LEU A 185 -7.88 -15.96 -5.13
N TYR A 186 -7.91 -16.75 -4.06
CA TYR A 186 -8.81 -17.89 -3.90
C TYR A 186 -10.21 -17.52 -3.38
N ALA A 187 -10.43 -16.30 -2.87
CA ALA A 187 -11.75 -15.82 -2.48
C ALA A 187 -12.70 -15.60 -3.68
N SER A 188 -12.15 -15.38 -4.87
CA SER A 188 -12.91 -15.31 -6.12
C SER A 188 -13.27 -16.71 -6.60
N GLN A 189 -14.56 -17.03 -6.67
CA GLN A 189 -15.02 -18.32 -7.17
C GLN A 189 -14.53 -18.60 -8.60
N VAL A 190 -14.60 -17.59 -9.48
CA VAL A 190 -14.12 -17.70 -10.87
C VAL A 190 -12.64 -18.06 -10.92
N THR A 191 -11.83 -17.40 -10.09
CA THR A 191 -10.38 -17.61 -10.07
C THR A 191 -10.02 -18.96 -9.42
N ALA A 192 -10.73 -19.36 -8.36
CA ALA A 192 -10.56 -20.65 -7.73
C ALA A 192 -10.84 -21.80 -8.71
N GLU A 193 -11.96 -21.74 -9.44
CA GLU A 193 -12.32 -22.73 -10.46
C GLU A 193 -11.26 -22.84 -11.57
N GLN A 194 -10.75 -21.69 -12.04
CA GLN A 194 -9.67 -21.66 -13.04
C GLN A 194 -8.39 -22.32 -12.54
N ILE A 195 -7.98 -22.06 -11.29
CA ILE A 195 -6.76 -22.63 -10.71
C ILE A 195 -6.88 -24.15 -10.55
N VAL A 196 -8.03 -24.65 -10.06
CA VAL A 196 -8.31 -26.09 -9.96
C VAL A 196 -8.23 -26.76 -11.33
N ARG A 197 -8.89 -26.17 -12.33
CA ARG A 197 -8.88 -26.70 -13.71
C ARG A 197 -7.48 -26.77 -14.31
N ILE A 198 -6.61 -25.79 -14.05
CA ILE A 198 -5.20 -25.81 -14.48
C ILE A 198 -4.43 -26.94 -13.79
N GLY A 199 -4.73 -27.22 -12.52
CA GLY A 199 -4.17 -28.36 -11.78
C GLY A 199 -4.52 -29.70 -12.41
N ASP A 200 -5.81 -29.91 -12.72
CA ASP A 200 -6.30 -31.15 -13.31
C ASP A 200 -5.76 -31.40 -14.73
N MET A 201 -5.61 -30.33 -15.53
CA MET A 201 -5.00 -30.41 -16.86
C MET A 201 -3.52 -30.85 -16.82
N LYS A 202 -2.78 -30.48 -15.78
CA LYS A 202 -1.39 -30.93 -15.58
C LYS A 202 -1.32 -32.38 -15.08
N ALA A 203 -2.28 -32.82 -14.26
CA ALA A 203 -2.36 -34.19 -13.77
C ALA A 203 -2.71 -35.19 -14.88
N ASN A 204 -3.54 -34.79 -15.84
CA ASN A 204 -4.05 -35.64 -16.91
C ASN A 204 -3.15 -35.69 -18.17
N GLY A 205 -1.97 -35.06 -18.14
CA GLY A 205 -1.00 -35.13 -19.25
C GLY A 205 -1.43 -34.42 -20.54
N THR A 206 -2.55 -33.72 -20.56
CA THR A 206 -2.99 -32.92 -21.70
C THR A 206 -2.31 -31.56 -21.65
N GLY A 207 -1.11 -31.47 -22.21
CA GLY A 207 -0.36 -30.22 -22.30
C GLY A 207 -1.13 -29.16 -23.08
N LEU A 208 -1.25 -27.96 -22.50
CA LEU A 208 -1.63 -26.74 -23.22
C LEU A 208 -0.55 -26.45 -24.26
N HIS A 209 -0.86 -26.68 -25.54
CA HIS A 209 -0.19 -26.00 -26.64
C HIS A 209 -0.59 -24.53 -26.56
N VAL A 210 0.26 -23.72 -25.93
CA VAL A 210 0.13 -22.26 -25.97
C VAL A 210 0.61 -21.82 -27.35
N ILE A 211 -0.31 -21.27 -28.15
CA ILE A 211 -0.01 -20.51 -29.39
C ILE A 211 0.31 -19.08 -28.97
#